data_AF-A0A7H4PIH6-F1
#
_entry.id   AF-A0A7H4PIH6-F1
#
_cell.length_a   1.000
_cell.length_b   1.000
_cell.length_c   1.000
_cell.angle_alpha   90.00
_cell.angle_beta   90.00
_cell.angle_gamma   90.00
#
_symmetry.space_group_name_H-M   'P 1'
#
loop_
_entity.id
_entity.type
_entity.pdbx_description
1 polymer ?
#
loop_
_entity_poly.entity_id
_entity_poly.type
_entity_poly.pdbx_seq_one_letter_code
_entity_poly.pdbx_strand_id
1 'polypeptide(L)'
;MVDGDTLALIYTGHKFHGDPSDEANLYQVQCLATSRDGIHFERQGIVVDTPPGMHHFRDPKVWREGDSWYMIVGARDGDTGQVRLYRSADLRQWHDAGVLDEAEKEMGYMWECPDFFALNGKHILMFSPQGLAAKGYQNRNLFQSGYLLGEWRPGQAFVREGEFVEMDHGHDFYAPQSFLTPDGRRIVIGWLDMWESPLPEQQDGWAGMLSLPP
;
A
#
# COMPACT_ATOMS: atom_id res chain seq x y z
N MET A 1 12.73 -2.17 -5.91
CA MET A 1 13.00 -1.26 -7.05
C MET A 1 14.47 -1.35 -7.40
N VAL A 2 14.86 -1.17 -8.67
CA VAL A 2 16.28 -1.25 -9.08
C VAL A 2 16.85 0.16 -9.23
N ASP A 3 17.95 0.45 -8.54
CA ASP A 3 18.75 1.67 -8.68
C ASP A 3 20.17 1.28 -9.10
N GLY A 4 20.51 1.52 -10.37
CA GLY A 4 21.74 1.02 -10.96
C GLY A 4 21.81 -0.51 -10.94
N ASP A 5 22.80 -1.06 -10.23
CA ASP A 5 23.01 -2.49 -10.03
C ASP A 5 22.49 -3.01 -8.69
N THR A 6 21.75 -2.17 -7.95
CA THR A 6 21.28 -2.47 -6.60
C THR A 6 19.76 -2.62 -6.59
N LEU A 7 19.28 -3.73 -6.04
CA LEU A 7 17.88 -3.93 -5.70
C LEU A 7 17.60 -3.34 -4.31
N ALA A 8 16.74 -2.33 -4.26
CA ALA A 8 16.26 -1.69 -3.04
C ALA A 8 14.86 -2.18 -2.66
N LEU A 9 14.66 -2.53 -1.40
CA LEU A 9 13.37 -2.79 -0.78
C LEU A 9 13.06 -1.69 0.22
N ILE A 10 11.89 -1.09 0.11
CA ILE A 10 11.35 -0.24 1.16
C ILE A 10 10.17 -0.97 1.78
N TYR A 11 10.15 -1.07 3.10
CA TYR A 11 9.18 -1.86 3.86
C TYR A 11 8.87 -1.19 5.20
N THR A 12 7.75 -1.54 5.82
CA THR A 12 7.39 -1.00 7.12
C THR A 12 8.08 -1.77 8.25
N GLY A 13 8.82 -1.06 9.10
CA GLY A 13 9.20 -1.53 10.42
C GLY A 13 8.05 -1.29 11.39
N HIS A 14 7.56 -2.35 12.05
CA HIS A 14 6.44 -2.29 12.98
C HIS A 14 6.93 -2.57 14.41
N LYS A 15 6.51 -1.73 15.36
CA LYS A 15 6.84 -1.87 16.78
C LYS A 15 5.73 -1.30 17.65
N PHE A 16 5.65 -1.77 18.91
CA PHE A 16 4.90 -1.11 19.97
C PHE A 16 5.86 -0.49 21.00
N HIS A 17 5.58 0.75 21.42
CA HIS A 17 6.28 1.47 22.47
C HIS A 17 5.58 1.34 23.84
N GLY A 18 5.12 0.14 24.17
CA GLY A 18 4.34 -0.11 25.37
C GLY A 18 3.49 -1.37 25.23
N ASP A 19 2.31 -1.34 25.82
CA ASP A 19 1.31 -2.40 25.70
C ASP A 19 0.79 -2.47 24.25
N PRO A 20 0.90 -3.62 23.57
CA PRO A 20 0.43 -3.78 22.20
C PRO A 20 -1.11 -3.76 22.05
N SER A 21 -1.87 -3.83 23.14
CA SER A 21 -3.33 -3.68 23.11
C SER A 21 -3.80 -2.23 23.04
N ASP A 22 -2.90 -1.27 23.26
CA ASP A 22 -3.17 0.15 23.13
C ASP A 22 -2.56 0.68 21.82
N GLU A 23 -3.43 1.07 20.89
CA GLU A 23 -3.07 1.56 19.56
C GLU A 23 -2.17 2.81 19.63
N ALA A 24 -2.25 3.60 20.71
CA ALA A 24 -1.36 4.75 20.91
C ALA A 24 0.12 4.35 21.05
N ASN A 25 0.40 3.08 21.37
CA ASN A 25 1.76 2.55 21.42
C ASN A 25 2.26 2.07 20.04
N LEU A 26 1.38 1.96 19.04
CA LEU A 26 1.77 1.54 17.69
C LEU A 26 2.72 2.58 17.06
N TYR A 27 3.82 2.07 16.52
CA TYR A 27 4.84 2.85 15.84
C TYR A 27 5.29 2.12 14.58
N GLN A 28 5.07 2.77 13.43
CA GLN A 28 5.34 2.21 12.11
C GLN A 28 6.19 3.18 11.29
N VAL A 29 7.35 2.73 10.83
CA VAL A 29 8.34 3.54 10.10
C VAL A 29 8.69 2.87 8.78
N GLN A 30 9.18 3.64 7.80
CA GLN A 30 9.62 3.07 6.53
C GLN A 30 11.13 2.85 6.54
N CYS A 31 11.54 1.62 6.26
CA CYS A 31 12.91 1.14 6.31
C CYS A 31 13.42 0.80 4.91
N LEU A 32 14.72 0.93 4.69
CA LEU A 32 15.40 0.52 3.46
C LEU A 32 16.22 -0.75 3.71
N ALA A 33 16.21 -1.67 2.74
CA ALA A 33 17.18 -2.74 2.61
C ALA A 33 17.68 -2.82 1.17
N THR A 34 18.94 -3.21 0.97
CA THR A 34 19.57 -3.26 -0.36
C THR A 34 20.26 -4.58 -0.62
N SER A 35 20.28 -5.00 -1.88
CA SER A 35 20.94 -6.22 -2.36
C SER A 35 21.61 -5.99 -3.70
N ARG A 36 22.75 -6.65 -3.94
CA ARG A 36 23.43 -6.69 -5.26
C ARG A 36 23.26 -8.03 -5.98
N ASP A 37 22.80 -9.07 -5.29
CA ASP A 37 22.59 -10.41 -5.84
C ASP A 37 21.11 -10.82 -5.93
N GLY A 38 20.21 -9.98 -5.40
CA GLY A 38 18.78 -10.24 -5.35
C GLY A 38 18.33 -11.27 -4.32
N ILE A 39 19.27 -11.81 -3.52
CA ILE A 39 19.02 -12.89 -2.56
C ILE A 39 19.33 -12.42 -1.13
N HIS A 40 20.50 -11.81 -0.92
CA HIS A 40 20.94 -11.35 0.39
C HIS A 40 20.70 -9.84 0.51
N PHE A 41 19.96 -9.43 1.53
CA PHE A 41 19.59 -8.03 1.77
C PHE A 41 20.22 -7.50 3.06
N GLU A 42 20.90 -6.37 2.95
CA GLU A 42 21.43 -5.62 4.08
C GLU A 42 20.43 -4.52 4.50
N ARG A 43 20.07 -4.49 5.79
CA ARG A 43 19.20 -3.45 6.35
C ARG A 43 19.98 -2.14 6.49
N GLN A 44 19.49 -1.10 5.84
CA GLN A 44 20.08 0.24 5.88
C GLN A 44 19.48 1.12 7.00
N GLY A 45 18.35 0.70 7.58
CA GLY A 45 17.67 1.40 8.66
C GLY A 45 16.46 2.21 8.18
N ILE A 46 16.01 3.13 9.03
CA ILE A 46 14.83 3.99 8.79
C ILE A 46 15.18 5.06 7.77
N VAL A 47 14.30 5.28 6.79
CA VAL A 47 14.40 6.35 5.78
C VAL A 47 13.24 7.34 5.85
N VAL A 48 12.10 6.95 6.42
CA VAL A 48 10.98 7.84 6.76
C VAL A 48 10.43 7.45 8.12
N ASP A 49 10.42 8.40 9.05
CA ASP A 49 9.82 8.25 10.37
C ASP A 49 8.29 8.49 10.32
N THR A 50 7.55 8.01 11.32
CA THR A 50 6.11 8.24 11.43
C THR A 50 5.84 9.74 11.63
N PRO A 51 4.92 10.36 10.88
CA PRO A 51 4.50 11.73 11.14
C PRO A 51 3.97 11.89 12.58
N PRO A 52 4.21 13.04 13.26
CA PRO A 52 3.71 13.27 14.61
C PRO A 52 2.19 13.11 14.70
N GLY A 53 1.72 12.40 15.73
CA GLY A 53 0.29 12.17 15.97
C GLY A 53 -0.34 11.04 15.13
N MET A 54 0.45 10.36 14.29
CA MET A 54 0.01 9.24 13.46
C MET A 54 0.56 7.93 14.01
N HIS A 55 -0.25 6.86 13.94
CA HIS A 55 0.12 5.52 14.44
C HIS A 55 0.09 4.47 13.34
N HIS A 56 -0.96 4.48 12.52
CA HIS A 56 -1.01 3.69 11.31
C HIS A 56 -0.29 4.43 10.18
N PHE A 57 0.85 3.88 9.75
CA PHE A 57 1.69 4.45 8.71
C PHE A 57 2.53 3.34 8.06
N ARG A 58 1.97 2.64 7.06
CA ARG A 58 2.53 1.38 6.54
C ARG A 58 2.33 1.16 5.05
N ASP A 59 2.95 0.10 4.56
CA ASP A 59 2.82 -0.48 3.23
C ASP A 59 3.31 0.45 2.12
N PRO A 60 4.61 0.75 2.07
CA PRO A 60 5.17 1.69 1.12
C PRO A 60 5.19 1.12 -0.30
N LYS A 61 4.72 1.92 -1.27
CA LYS A 61 4.93 1.66 -2.71
C LYS A 61 5.82 2.73 -3.30
N VAL A 62 6.90 2.30 -3.95
CA VAL A 62 7.88 3.20 -4.59
C VAL A 62 7.84 3.04 -6.11
N TRP A 63 7.99 4.15 -6.81
CA TRP A 63 8.21 4.19 -8.27
C TRP A 63 9.13 5.35 -8.65
N ARG A 64 9.57 5.36 -9.90
CA ARG A 64 10.35 6.46 -10.47
C ARG A 64 9.53 7.13 -11.57
N GLU A 65 9.52 8.45 -11.56
CA GLU A 65 8.91 9.27 -12.61
C GLU A 65 9.79 10.47 -12.90
N GLY A 66 10.26 10.55 -14.16
CA GLY A 66 11.33 11.46 -14.54
C GLY A 66 12.60 11.23 -13.70
N ASP A 67 13.13 12.32 -13.15
CA ASP A 67 14.36 12.33 -12.35
C ASP A 67 14.12 12.13 -10.85
N SER A 68 12.92 11.71 -10.45
CA SER A 68 12.57 11.58 -9.03
C SER A 68 11.98 10.23 -8.70
N TRP A 69 12.31 9.76 -7.51
CA TRP A 69 11.62 8.67 -6.85
C TRP A 69 10.42 9.23 -6.09
N TYR A 70 9.32 8.50 -6.15
CA TYR A 70 8.12 8.76 -5.38
C TYR A 70 7.83 7.55 -4.51
N MET A 71 7.29 7.82 -3.33
CA MET A 71 6.80 6.80 -2.42
C MET A 71 5.43 7.22 -1.92
N ILE A 72 4.50 6.28 -1.91
CA ILE A 72 3.25 6.42 -1.17
C ILE A 72 3.23 5.49 0.03
N VAL A 73 2.53 5.89 1.09
CA VAL A 73 2.38 5.12 2.33
C VAL A 73 0.94 5.24 2.81
N GLY A 74 0.33 4.11 3.18
CA GLY A 74 -1.00 4.07 3.76
C GLY A 74 -0.98 4.62 5.18
N ALA A 75 -1.95 5.46 5.51
CA ALA A 75 -1.99 6.20 6.76
C ALA A 75 -3.41 6.31 7.31
N ARG A 76 -3.51 6.65 8.60
CA ARG A 76 -4.76 7.07 9.24
C ARG A 76 -4.55 8.39 9.96
N ASP A 77 -5.40 9.37 9.67
CA ASP A 77 -5.49 10.63 10.41
C ASP A 77 -6.85 10.71 11.10
N GLY A 78 -6.88 10.60 12.43
CA GLY A 78 -8.12 10.41 13.18
C GLY A 78 -8.86 9.14 12.74
N ASP A 79 -10.04 9.29 12.16
CA ASP A 79 -10.85 8.19 11.60
C ASP A 79 -10.91 8.24 10.06
N THR A 80 -9.93 8.88 9.43
CA THR A 80 -9.85 9.05 7.97
C THR A 80 -8.65 8.28 7.43
N GLY A 81 -8.90 7.32 6.53
CA GLY A 81 -7.83 6.67 5.77
C GLY A 81 -7.18 7.64 4.79
N GLN A 82 -5.85 7.63 4.69
CA GLN A 82 -5.09 8.51 3.80
C GLN A 82 -3.98 7.75 3.07
N VAL A 83 -3.54 8.29 1.94
CA VAL A 83 -2.29 7.90 1.29
C VAL A 83 -1.36 9.10 1.26
N ARG A 84 -0.23 8.99 1.97
CA ARG A 84 0.80 10.02 2.07
C ARG A 84 1.76 9.91 0.89
N LEU A 85 2.18 11.04 0.32
CA LEU A 85 3.13 11.10 -0.80
C LEU A 85 4.48 11.64 -0.33
N TYR A 86 5.56 11.01 -0.77
CA TYR A 86 6.93 11.43 -0.53
C TYR A 86 7.72 11.45 -1.84
N ARG A 87 8.77 12.28 -1.89
CA ARG A 87 9.69 12.39 -3.02
C ARG A 87 11.14 12.29 -2.58
N SER A 88 11.96 11.61 -3.37
CA SER A 88 13.40 11.47 -3.14
C SER A 88 14.18 11.55 -4.44
N ALA A 89 15.45 11.97 -4.35
CA ALA A 89 16.41 11.88 -5.45
C ALA A 89 17.24 10.59 -5.40
N ASP A 90 17.33 9.91 -4.25
CA ASP A 90 18.36 8.90 -3.96
C ASP A 90 17.85 7.69 -3.15
N LEU A 91 16.53 7.57 -2.95
CA LEU A 91 15.86 6.54 -2.13
C LEU A 91 16.18 6.58 -0.62
N ARG A 92 17.04 7.49 -0.17
CA ARG A 92 17.51 7.58 1.21
C ARG A 92 16.94 8.79 1.92
N GLN A 93 17.01 9.96 1.27
CA GLN A 93 16.46 11.20 1.79
C GLN A 93 15.11 11.47 1.15
N TRP A 94 14.05 11.37 1.96
CA TRP A 94 12.67 11.55 1.51
C TRP A 94 12.09 12.86 2.04
N HIS A 95 11.39 13.56 1.17
CA HIS A 95 10.69 14.80 1.48
C HIS A 95 9.20 14.54 1.41
N ASP A 96 8.47 14.96 2.44
CA ASP A 96 7.01 14.94 2.47
C ASP A 96 6.45 15.83 1.34
N ALA A 97 5.60 15.25 0.51
CA ALA A 97 4.93 15.90 -0.60
C ALA A 97 3.40 16.01 -0.38
N GLY A 98 2.95 15.79 0.86
CA GLY A 98 1.57 15.94 1.28
C GLY A 98 0.76 14.66 1.24
N VAL A 99 -0.55 14.82 1.06
CA VAL A 99 -1.52 13.73 0.91
C VAL A 99 -1.79 13.55 -0.58
N LEU A 100 -1.61 12.33 -1.10
CA LEU A 100 -1.98 12.01 -2.48
C LEU A 100 -3.50 12.00 -2.61
N ASP A 101 -4.16 11.31 -1.68
CA ASP A 101 -5.61 11.21 -1.59
C ASP A 101 -6.04 10.76 -0.18
N GLU A 102 -7.30 11.02 0.19
CA GLU A 102 -7.87 10.70 1.50
C GLU A 102 -9.33 10.25 1.43
N ALA A 103 -9.75 9.44 2.39
CA ALA A 103 -11.10 8.91 2.47
C ALA A 103 -12.16 10.01 2.52
N GLU A 104 -13.09 9.97 1.56
CA GLU A 104 -14.36 10.68 1.73
C GLU A 104 -15.20 9.95 2.80
N LYS A 105 -16.33 10.57 3.17
CA LYS A 105 -17.24 9.99 4.17
C LYS A 105 -17.59 8.55 3.79
N GLU A 106 -17.49 7.63 4.76
CA GLU A 106 -17.80 6.19 4.58
C GLU A 106 -16.81 5.40 3.70
N MET A 107 -15.66 5.98 3.30
CA MET A 107 -14.60 5.27 2.55
C MET A 107 -13.53 4.61 3.44
N GLY A 108 -13.85 4.36 4.71
CA GLY A 108 -13.00 3.63 5.63
C GLY A 108 -12.03 4.50 6.43
N TYR A 109 -11.59 3.97 7.57
CA TYR A 109 -10.74 4.67 8.53
C TYR A 109 -9.24 4.43 8.28
N MET A 110 -8.89 3.45 7.44
CA MET A 110 -7.51 3.12 7.09
C MET A 110 -7.46 2.60 5.66
N TRP A 111 -6.48 3.04 4.88
CA TRP A 111 -6.20 2.52 3.54
C TRP A 111 -4.86 1.76 3.53
N GLU A 112 -4.94 0.43 3.57
CA GLU A 112 -3.77 -0.46 3.57
C GLU A 112 -3.28 -0.76 2.15
N CYS A 113 -2.04 -1.23 2.05
CA CYS A 113 -1.43 -1.73 0.81
C CYS A 113 -1.67 -0.83 -0.42
N PRO A 114 -1.41 0.50 -0.34
CA PRO A 114 -1.62 1.36 -1.48
C PRO A 114 -0.62 1.05 -2.60
N ASP A 115 -1.09 1.17 -3.83
CA ASP A 115 -0.31 1.08 -5.05
C ASP A 115 -0.76 2.17 -6.02
N PHE A 116 0.17 2.70 -6.80
CA PHE A 116 -0.09 3.80 -7.70
C PHE A 116 0.71 3.66 -8.99
N PHE A 117 0.00 3.67 -10.11
CA PHE A 117 0.61 3.49 -11.42
C PHE A 117 -0.24 4.05 -12.55
N ALA A 118 0.42 4.40 -13.65
CA ALA A 118 -0.26 4.76 -14.89
C ALA A 118 -0.64 3.50 -15.69
N LEU A 119 -1.85 3.49 -16.25
CA LEU A 119 -2.34 2.48 -17.18
C LEU A 119 -3.26 3.13 -18.23
N ASN A 120 -2.98 2.92 -19.51
CA ASN A 120 -3.77 3.44 -20.63
C ASN A 120 -4.08 4.96 -20.56
N GLY A 121 -3.12 5.76 -20.10
CA GLY A 121 -3.24 7.22 -20.03
C GLY A 121 -3.95 7.77 -18.78
N LYS A 122 -4.35 6.90 -17.85
CA LYS A 122 -4.91 7.27 -16.55
C LYS A 122 -4.01 6.77 -15.41
N HIS A 123 -4.21 7.33 -14.22
CA HIS A 123 -3.59 6.84 -12.99
C HIS A 123 -4.59 6.00 -12.22
N ILE A 124 -4.10 4.91 -11.65
CA ILE A 124 -4.85 4.01 -10.79
C ILE A 124 -4.25 4.11 -9.39
N LEU A 125 -5.05 4.56 -8.42
CA LEU A 125 -4.76 4.44 -6.99
C LEU A 125 -5.48 3.20 -6.48
N MET A 126 -4.74 2.12 -6.33
CA MET A 126 -5.22 0.85 -5.80
C MET A 126 -4.90 0.79 -4.31
N PHE A 127 -5.83 0.31 -3.48
CA PHE A 127 -5.64 0.23 -2.03
C PHE A 127 -6.67 -0.72 -1.41
N SER A 128 -6.46 -1.04 -0.14
CA SER A 128 -7.30 -1.93 0.64
C SER A 128 -7.95 -1.19 1.82
N PRO A 129 -9.13 -0.56 1.64
CA PRO A 129 -9.73 0.18 2.71
C PRO A 129 -10.35 -0.73 3.78
N GLN A 130 -10.24 -0.32 5.04
CA GLN A 130 -10.91 -0.94 6.18
C GLN A 130 -12.07 -0.07 6.67
N GLY A 131 -13.21 -0.69 6.95
CA GLY A 131 -14.38 -0.02 7.54
C GLY A 131 -15.45 0.45 6.55
N LEU A 132 -15.47 -0.07 5.32
CA LEU A 132 -16.59 0.16 4.40
C LEU A 132 -17.82 -0.66 4.85
N ALA A 133 -19.00 -0.05 4.78
CA ALA A 133 -20.24 -0.76 5.05
C ALA A 133 -20.65 -1.62 3.84
N ALA A 134 -21.12 -2.83 4.12
CA ALA A 134 -21.73 -3.69 3.11
C ALA A 134 -22.99 -3.05 2.52
N LYS A 135 -23.12 -3.07 1.19
CA LYS A 135 -24.28 -2.50 0.49
C LYS A 135 -24.73 -3.41 -0.66
N GLY A 136 -25.86 -4.09 -0.48
CA GLY A 136 -26.33 -5.07 -1.45
C GLY A 136 -25.32 -6.20 -1.61
N TYR A 137 -24.76 -6.36 -2.81
CA TYR A 137 -23.69 -7.32 -3.10
C TYR A 137 -22.27 -6.73 -3.02
N GLN A 138 -22.13 -5.44 -2.72
CA GLN A 138 -20.84 -4.76 -2.60
C GLN A 138 -20.29 -4.84 -1.17
N ASN A 139 -18.97 -4.82 -1.03
CA ASN A 139 -18.24 -4.74 0.24
C ASN A 139 -18.65 -5.85 1.21
N ARG A 140 -18.73 -7.10 0.72
CA ARG A 140 -19.25 -8.24 1.50
C ARG A 140 -18.19 -8.92 2.36
N ASN A 141 -16.92 -8.79 1.99
CA ASN A 141 -15.79 -9.25 2.79
C ASN A 141 -15.60 -8.34 4.02
N LEU A 142 -14.83 -8.78 5.02
CA LEU A 142 -14.56 -7.97 6.21
C LEU A 142 -13.90 -6.63 5.81
N PHE A 143 -12.91 -6.69 4.92
CA PHE A 143 -12.27 -5.53 4.31
C PHE A 143 -12.21 -5.69 2.78
N GLN A 144 -12.02 -4.58 2.08
CA GLN A 144 -12.10 -4.52 0.62
C GLN A 144 -10.73 -4.27 0.00
N SER A 145 -10.57 -4.66 -1.26
CA SER A 145 -9.48 -4.19 -2.11
C SER A 145 -10.03 -3.73 -3.45
N GLY A 146 -9.58 -2.57 -3.90
CA GLY A 146 -10.12 -1.94 -5.09
C GLY A 146 -9.26 -0.78 -5.53
N TYR A 147 -9.83 0.08 -6.38
CA TYR A 147 -9.09 1.20 -6.93
C TYR A 147 -9.97 2.42 -7.20
N LEU A 148 -9.31 3.58 -7.22
CA LEU A 148 -9.79 4.83 -7.78
C LEU A 148 -9.06 5.11 -9.08
N LEU A 149 -9.82 5.49 -10.11
CA LEU A 149 -9.27 6.00 -11.36
C LEU A 149 -9.09 7.51 -11.26
N GLY A 150 -8.09 8.08 -11.93
CA GLY A 150 -7.98 9.53 -12.04
C GLY A 150 -6.81 10.02 -12.87
N GLU A 151 -6.50 11.30 -12.71
CA GLU A 151 -5.34 11.95 -13.30
C GLU A 151 -4.42 12.50 -12.23
N TRP A 152 -3.11 12.37 -12.47
CA TRP A 152 -2.09 12.93 -11.61
C TRP A 152 -0.91 13.41 -12.44
N ARG A 153 -0.24 14.43 -11.93
CA ARG A 153 1.07 14.88 -12.41
C ARG A 153 1.93 15.25 -11.21
N PRO A 154 3.25 15.04 -11.29
CA PRO A 154 4.19 15.54 -10.30
C PRO A 154 3.91 16.98 -9.85
N GLY A 155 3.70 17.16 -8.55
CA GLY A 155 3.43 18.47 -7.93
C GLY A 155 1.98 18.96 -8.03
N GLN A 156 1.07 18.15 -8.55
CA GLN A 156 -0.37 18.41 -8.55
C GLN A 156 -1.10 17.41 -7.66
N ALA A 157 -2.32 17.74 -7.27
CA ALA A 157 -3.22 16.81 -6.58
C ALA A 157 -3.67 15.69 -7.53
N PHE A 158 -3.95 14.50 -6.98
CA PHE A 158 -4.65 13.46 -7.73
C PHE A 158 -6.12 13.87 -7.87
N VAL A 159 -6.64 13.80 -9.09
CA VAL A 159 -8.03 14.16 -9.40
C VAL A 159 -8.77 12.89 -9.79
N ARG A 160 -9.68 12.45 -8.92
CA ARG A 160 -10.49 11.24 -9.12
C ARG A 160 -11.42 11.37 -10.33
N GLU A 161 -11.62 10.25 -11.00
CA GLU A 161 -12.58 10.06 -12.09
C GLU A 161 -13.54 8.92 -11.73
N GLY A 162 -14.56 9.27 -10.94
CA GLY A 162 -15.59 8.34 -10.49
C GLY A 162 -15.34 7.80 -9.09
N GLU A 163 -16.07 6.73 -8.78
CA GLU A 163 -16.14 6.12 -7.45
C GLU A 163 -15.13 4.98 -7.29
N PHE A 164 -14.94 4.53 -6.05
CA PHE A 164 -14.18 3.32 -5.74
C PHE A 164 -14.82 2.08 -6.39
N VAL A 165 -13.97 1.22 -6.98
CA VAL A 165 -14.38 -0.03 -7.63
C VAL A 165 -13.67 -1.20 -6.96
N GLU A 166 -14.44 -2.16 -6.44
CA GLU A 166 -13.90 -3.45 -5.96
C GLU A 166 -13.22 -4.18 -7.13
N MET A 167 -12.01 -4.69 -6.89
CA MET A 167 -11.19 -5.30 -7.94
C MET A 167 -11.53 -6.77 -8.19
N ASP A 168 -11.91 -7.47 -7.13
CA ASP A 168 -12.34 -8.86 -7.15
C ASP A 168 -13.60 -8.99 -6.29
N HIS A 169 -14.57 -9.79 -6.75
CA HIS A 169 -15.87 -9.99 -6.08
C HIS A 169 -15.98 -11.35 -5.38
N GLY A 170 -14.86 -12.07 -5.25
CA GLY A 170 -14.75 -13.31 -4.51
C GLY A 170 -14.74 -13.10 -2.99
N HIS A 171 -14.80 -14.22 -2.27
CA HIS A 171 -14.83 -14.24 -0.80
C HIS A 171 -13.45 -13.95 -0.19
N ASP A 172 -12.37 -14.28 -0.93
CA ASP A 172 -11.00 -14.32 -0.44
C ASP A 172 -10.09 -13.58 -1.42
N PHE A 173 -10.00 -12.25 -1.26
CA PHE A 173 -9.08 -11.40 -2.01
C PHE A 173 -8.78 -10.12 -1.23
N TYR A 174 -7.51 -9.91 -0.88
CA TYR A 174 -7.06 -8.74 -0.14
C TYR A 174 -5.61 -8.36 -0.44
N ALA A 175 -5.19 -7.16 -0.02
CA ALA A 175 -3.80 -6.68 -0.08
C ALA A 175 -3.08 -6.86 -1.44
N PRO A 176 -3.69 -6.49 -2.59
CA PRO A 176 -3.06 -6.66 -3.89
C PRO A 176 -1.88 -5.73 -4.06
N GLN A 177 -0.84 -6.24 -4.72
CA GLN A 177 0.32 -5.44 -5.15
C GLN A 177 0.56 -5.65 -6.64
N SER A 178 0.94 -4.57 -7.32
CA SER A 178 1.29 -4.60 -8.73
C SER A 178 2.77 -4.32 -9.00
N PHE A 179 3.24 -4.81 -10.14
CA PHE A 179 4.54 -4.44 -10.69
C PHE A 179 4.49 -4.37 -12.22
N LEU A 180 5.39 -3.57 -12.78
CA LEU A 180 5.58 -3.48 -14.22
C LEU A 180 6.65 -4.49 -14.64
N THR A 181 6.30 -5.35 -15.58
CA THR A 181 7.22 -6.30 -16.20
C THR A 181 8.05 -5.63 -17.32
N PRO A 182 9.21 -6.19 -17.69
CA PRO A 182 10.05 -5.63 -18.76
C PRO A 182 9.37 -5.55 -20.14
N ASP A 183 8.36 -6.38 -20.39
CA ASP A 183 7.57 -6.35 -21.64
C ASP A 183 6.43 -5.32 -21.62
N GLY A 184 6.33 -4.53 -20.55
CA GLY A 184 5.37 -3.43 -20.41
C GLY A 184 4.02 -3.84 -19.80
N ARG A 185 3.82 -5.11 -19.43
CA ARG A 185 2.60 -5.52 -18.73
C ARG A 185 2.62 -5.13 -17.27
N ARG A 186 1.48 -4.65 -16.78
CA ARG A 186 1.19 -4.49 -15.35
C ARG A 186 0.59 -5.79 -14.84
N ILE A 187 1.25 -6.43 -13.90
CA ILE A 187 0.77 -7.65 -13.24
C ILE A 187 0.32 -7.28 -11.83
N VAL A 188 -0.79 -7.85 -11.37
CA VAL A 188 -1.33 -7.68 -10.01
C VAL A 188 -1.43 -9.04 -9.34
N ILE A 189 -1.03 -9.16 -8.08
CA ILE A 189 -1.18 -10.38 -7.30
C ILE A 189 -1.80 -10.00 -5.96
N GLY A 190 -2.88 -10.68 -5.59
CA GLY A 190 -3.57 -10.51 -4.30
C GLY A 190 -3.35 -11.71 -3.37
N TRP A 191 -3.55 -11.47 -2.07
CA TRP A 191 -3.64 -12.52 -1.07
C TRP A 191 -5.06 -13.11 -1.11
N LEU A 192 -5.15 -14.42 -1.33
CA LEU A 192 -6.40 -15.18 -1.34
C LEU A 192 -6.69 -15.70 0.06
N ASP A 193 -7.21 -14.81 0.87
CA ASP A 193 -7.73 -15.03 2.22
C ASP A 193 -8.47 -13.76 2.66
N MET A 194 -9.08 -13.77 3.84
CA MET A 194 -9.67 -12.60 4.45
C MET A 194 -9.50 -12.64 5.96
N TRP A 195 -9.18 -11.48 6.53
CA TRP A 195 -9.10 -11.30 7.97
C TRP A 195 -10.33 -11.87 8.70
N GLU A 196 -10.09 -12.56 9.80
CA GLU A 196 -11.10 -13.20 10.67
C GLU A 196 -11.98 -14.29 10.01
N SER A 197 -11.68 -14.68 8.77
CA SER A 197 -12.37 -15.80 8.13
C SER A 197 -11.91 -17.15 8.71
N PRO A 198 -12.77 -18.20 8.65
CA PRO A 198 -12.34 -19.55 9.01
C PRO A 198 -11.23 -20.05 8.07
N LEU A 199 -10.15 -20.60 8.64
CA LEU A 199 -9.00 -21.14 7.90
C LEU A 199 -8.80 -22.63 8.22
N PRO A 200 -9.63 -23.54 7.66
CA PRO A 200 -9.54 -24.97 7.94
C PRO A 200 -8.16 -25.56 7.62
N GLU A 201 -7.46 -25.03 6.62
CA GLU A 201 -6.13 -25.48 6.18
C GLU A 201 -5.04 -25.24 7.23
N GLN A 202 -5.27 -24.40 8.26
CA GLN A 202 -4.35 -24.25 9.39
C GLN A 202 -4.06 -25.58 10.09
N GLN A 203 -5.01 -26.51 10.10
CA GLN A 203 -4.81 -27.85 10.66
C GLN A 203 -3.74 -28.66 9.90
N ASP A 204 -3.49 -28.30 8.63
CA ASP A 204 -2.50 -28.93 7.76
C ASP A 204 -1.14 -28.21 7.81
N GLY A 205 -0.99 -27.17 8.66
CA GLY A 205 0.27 -26.48 8.92
C GLY A 205 0.60 -25.32 7.97
N TRP A 206 -0.37 -24.81 7.22
CA TRP A 206 -0.23 -23.66 6.32
C TRP A 206 -1.52 -22.81 6.34
N ALA A 207 -1.47 -21.57 5.83
CA ALA A 207 -2.65 -20.71 5.69
C ALA A 207 -2.44 -19.69 4.58
N GLY A 208 -3.50 -19.44 3.80
CA GLY A 208 -3.50 -18.48 2.70
C GLY A 208 -2.66 -18.90 1.48
N MET A 209 -2.97 -18.27 0.34
CA MET A 209 -2.19 -18.39 -0.88
C MET A 209 -2.24 -17.08 -1.68
N LEU A 210 -1.49 -17.01 -2.78
CA LEU A 210 -1.55 -15.88 -3.71
C LEU A 210 -2.46 -16.19 -4.89
N SER A 211 -3.08 -15.15 -5.43
CA SER A 211 -3.85 -15.24 -6.67
C SER A 211 -2.92 -15.55 -7.85
N LEU A 212 -3.51 -16.03 -8.94
CA LEU A 212 -2.78 -16.09 -10.21
C LEU A 212 -2.49 -14.66 -10.71
N PRO A 213 -1.38 -14.45 -11.43
CA PRO A 213 -1.10 -13.18 -12.10
C PRO A 213 -2.00 -13.03 -13.33
N PRO A 214 -2.92 -12.04 -13.37
CA PRO A 214 -3.75 -11.73 -14.54
C PRO A 214 -2.98 -10.94 -15.61
#